data_AF-A0A4P7UPK4-F1
#
_entry.id   AF-A0A4P7UPK4-F1
#
_cell.length_a   1.000
_cell.length_b   1.000
_cell.length_c   1.000
_cell.angle_alpha   90.00
_cell.angle_beta   90.00
_cell.angle_gamma   90.00
#
_symmetry.space_group_name_H-M   'P 1'
#
loop_
_entity.id
_entity.type
_entity.pdbx_description
1 polymer ?
#
loop_
_entity_poly.entity_id
_entity_poly.type
_entity_poly.pdbx_seq_one_letter_code
_entity_poly.pdbx_strand_id
1 'polypeptide(L)'
;MRYPFFACLLILLLLPACVYLQRPLWRPEALSPIEATHEQGVNMLNTCTSHGYKGQAFASLAESKNAQCQPSGSGQECALLVVYPESRIFSFADARRYTATVQAKTLFNMMVDGAGNIKQCRAETE
;
A
#
# COMPACT_ATOMS: atom_id res chain seq x y z
N MET A 1 15.64 36.03 29.25
CA MET A 1 15.56 35.43 27.91
C MET A 1 15.78 33.91 28.03
N ARG A 2 14.70 33.17 28.26
CA ARG A 2 14.62 31.69 28.23
C ARG A 2 13.78 31.41 26.97
N TYR A 3 14.18 30.74 25.91
CA TYR A 3 14.31 29.28 25.76
C TYR A 3 14.78 28.92 24.30
N PRO A 4 15.99 29.26 23.83
CA PRO A 4 16.41 28.89 22.47
C PRO A 4 16.66 27.37 22.32
N PHE A 5 16.96 26.68 23.43
CA PHE A 5 17.24 25.24 23.43
C PHE A 5 16.00 24.36 23.20
N PHE A 6 14.82 24.79 23.65
CA PHE A 6 13.59 23.98 23.54
C PHE A 6 13.08 23.88 22.11
N ALA A 7 13.24 24.93 21.31
CA ALA A 7 12.82 24.93 19.90
C ALA A 7 13.68 23.98 19.04
N CYS A 8 14.98 23.88 19.31
CA CYS A 8 15.89 23.02 18.56
C CYS A 8 15.64 21.52 18.83
N LEU A 9 15.29 21.18 20.09
CA LEU A 9 14.94 19.81 20.47
C LEU A 9 13.66 19.30 19.78
N LEU A 10 12.68 20.19 19.59
CA LEU A 10 11.40 19.88 18.97
C LEU A 10 11.53 19.58 17.47
N ILE A 11 12.45 20.26 16.78
CA ILE A 11 12.75 20.02 15.35
C ILE A 11 13.49 18.68 15.16
N LEU A 12 14.41 18.34 16.05
CA LEU A 12 15.12 17.05 16.05
C LEU A 12 14.20 15.84 16.31
N LEU A 13 13.15 16.02 17.12
CA LEU A 13 12.15 14.97 17.37
C LEU A 13 11.14 14.78 16.23
N LEU A 14 10.93 15.77 15.38
CA LEU A 14 9.98 15.70 14.25
C LEU A 14 10.58 15.10 12.97
N LEU A 15 11.91 15.20 12.80
CA LEU A 15 12.63 14.62 11.65
C LEU A 15 12.43 13.10 11.45
N PRO A 16 12.47 12.24 12.48
CA PRO A 16 12.28 10.79 12.27
C PRO A 16 10.87 10.42 11.80
N ALA A 17 9.85 11.22 12.12
CA ALA A 17 8.47 10.98 11.67
C ALA A 17 8.30 11.26 10.16
N CYS A 18 8.99 12.27 9.62
CA CYS A 18 8.98 12.56 8.19
C CYS A 18 9.65 11.45 7.35
N VAL A 19 10.75 10.87 7.85
CA VAL A 19 11.49 9.82 7.12
C VAL A 19 10.65 8.56 6.92
N TYR A 20 9.81 8.19 7.89
CA TYR A 20 8.89 7.05 7.73
C TYR A 20 7.79 7.29 6.70
N LEU A 21 7.31 8.53 6.58
CA LEU A 21 6.31 8.90 5.56
C LEU A 21 6.90 8.93 4.15
N GLN A 22 8.20 9.22 4.02
CA GLN A 22 8.87 9.41 2.73
C GLN A 22 9.58 8.17 2.18
N ARG A 23 9.55 7.02 2.85
CA ARG A 23 10.12 5.80 2.24
C ARG A 23 9.33 5.46 0.96
N PRO A 24 10.03 5.33 -0.18
CA PRO A 24 9.39 4.92 -1.43
C PRO A 24 8.82 3.52 -1.26
N LEU A 25 7.73 3.23 -1.99
CA LEU A 25 7.21 1.87 -2.05
C LEU A 25 8.28 0.96 -2.63
N TRP A 26 8.63 -0.09 -1.89
CA TRP A 26 9.44 -1.16 -2.43
C TRP A 26 8.72 -1.82 -3.60
N ARG A 27 9.34 -1.78 -4.79
CA ARG A 27 8.82 -2.36 -6.04
C ARG A 27 9.76 -3.46 -6.53
N PRO A 28 9.53 -4.72 -6.13
CA PRO A 28 10.30 -5.83 -6.67
C PRO A 28 10.07 -5.98 -8.17
N GLU A 29 11.15 -6.22 -8.93
CA GLU A 29 11.10 -6.37 -10.40
C GLU A 29 10.36 -7.64 -10.86
N ALA A 30 10.23 -8.65 -9.98
CA ALA A 30 9.71 -9.97 -10.31
C ALA A 30 8.30 -10.26 -9.73
N LEU A 31 7.49 -9.24 -9.45
CA LEU A 31 6.12 -9.45 -8.98
C LEU A 31 5.23 -10.03 -10.09
N SER A 32 4.82 -11.28 -9.92
CA SER A 32 3.80 -11.89 -10.77
C SER A 32 2.43 -11.27 -10.45
N PRO A 33 1.69 -10.78 -11.45
CA PRO A 33 0.36 -10.24 -11.25
C PRO A 33 -0.61 -11.34 -10.78
N ILE A 34 -1.47 -10.97 -9.84
CA ILE A 34 -2.55 -11.82 -9.35
C ILE A 34 -3.85 -11.31 -9.93
N GLU A 35 -4.45 -12.11 -10.80
CA GLU A 35 -5.76 -11.83 -11.37
C GLU A 35 -6.84 -12.00 -10.31
N ALA A 36 -7.63 -10.96 -10.10
CA ALA A 36 -8.72 -10.92 -9.12
C ALA A 36 -9.98 -10.32 -9.76
N THR A 37 -11.14 -10.57 -9.14
CA THR A 37 -12.36 -9.87 -9.51
C THR A 37 -12.29 -8.39 -9.08
N HIS A 38 -13.12 -7.55 -9.69
CA HIS A 38 -13.28 -6.16 -9.28
C HIS A 38 -13.54 -6.03 -7.78
N GLU A 39 -14.48 -6.82 -7.26
CA GLU A 39 -14.88 -6.81 -5.86
C GLU A 39 -13.73 -7.21 -4.93
N GLN A 40 -12.96 -8.23 -5.30
CA GLN A 40 -11.79 -8.67 -4.53
C GLN A 40 -10.72 -7.57 -4.47
N GLY A 41 -10.36 -6.99 -5.62
CA GLY A 41 -9.36 -5.93 -5.70
C GLY A 41 -9.75 -4.68 -4.90
N VAL A 42 -10.99 -4.22 -5.06
CA VAL A 42 -11.53 -3.06 -4.32
C VAL A 42 -11.62 -3.34 -2.82
N ASN A 43 -12.02 -4.54 -2.40
CA ASN A 43 -12.06 -4.89 -0.98
C ASN A 43 -10.66 -4.87 -0.36
N MET A 44 -9.64 -5.43 -1.04
CA MET A 44 -8.25 -5.36 -0.60
C MET A 44 -7.76 -3.92 -0.48
N LEU A 45 -8.03 -3.08 -1.49
CA LEU A 45 -7.67 -1.66 -1.50
C LEU A 45 -8.33 -0.89 -0.35
N ASN A 46 -9.64 -1.06 -0.17
CA ASN A 46 -10.38 -0.44 0.92
C ASN A 46 -9.88 -0.88 2.29
N THR A 47 -9.57 -2.17 2.46
CA THR A 47 -9.02 -2.70 3.71
C THR A 47 -7.61 -2.14 3.97
N CYS A 48 -6.78 -2.03 2.92
CA CYS A 48 -5.43 -1.45 2.98
C CYS A 48 -5.44 0.02 3.42
N THR A 49 -6.33 0.81 2.84
CA THR A 49 -6.39 2.27 3.01
C THR A 49 -7.13 2.71 4.27
N SER A 50 -8.16 1.97 4.71
CA SER A 50 -9.02 2.33 5.87
C SER A 50 -8.36 2.19 7.25
N HIS A 51 -7.05 1.96 7.33
CA HIS A 51 -6.35 1.50 8.55
C HIS A 51 -6.92 0.18 9.13
N GLY A 52 -7.75 -0.54 8.34
CA GLY A 52 -8.47 -1.74 8.76
C GLY A 52 -7.61 -2.99 8.89
N TYR A 53 -6.41 -3.01 8.31
CA TYR A 53 -5.45 -4.11 8.42
C TYR A 53 -4.78 -4.25 9.81
N LYS A 54 -5.47 -3.92 10.89
CA LYS A 54 -5.01 -4.25 12.24
C LYS A 54 -5.43 -5.69 12.58
N GLY A 55 -4.68 -6.67 12.07
CA GLY A 55 -4.78 -8.05 12.56
C GLY A 55 -5.37 -9.10 11.62
N GLN A 56 -5.53 -8.83 10.33
CA GLN A 56 -5.57 -9.95 9.38
C GLN A 56 -4.14 -10.49 9.25
N ALA A 57 -3.93 -11.73 9.66
CA ALA A 57 -2.67 -12.42 9.39
C ALA A 57 -2.46 -12.37 7.88
N PHE A 58 -1.35 -11.80 7.42
CA PHE A 58 -1.02 -11.75 6.01
C PHE A 58 -1.17 -13.13 5.36
N ALA A 59 -0.75 -14.18 6.08
CA ALA A 59 -0.91 -15.59 5.72
C ALA A 59 -2.37 -16.04 5.46
N SER A 60 -3.38 -15.36 6.01
CA SER A 60 -4.80 -15.70 5.75
C SER A 60 -5.31 -15.16 4.43
N LEU A 61 -4.61 -14.21 3.78
CA LEU A 61 -4.93 -13.77 2.44
C LEU A 61 -4.45 -14.85 1.47
N ALA A 62 -5.34 -15.41 0.64
CA ALA A 62 -4.98 -16.47 -0.30
C ALA A 62 -3.92 -16.00 -1.30
N GLU A 63 -3.89 -14.70 -1.58
CA GLU A 63 -2.97 -14.00 -2.48
C GLU A 63 -1.58 -13.85 -1.87
N SER A 64 -1.43 -13.91 -0.54
CA SER A 64 -0.15 -13.66 0.15
C SER A 64 0.95 -14.67 -0.21
N LYS A 65 0.58 -15.89 -0.62
CA LYS A 65 1.52 -16.92 -1.09
C LYS A 65 2.36 -16.47 -2.29
N ASN A 66 1.87 -15.50 -3.06
CA ASN A 66 2.51 -14.99 -4.26
C ASN A 66 3.19 -13.63 -4.02
N ALA A 67 3.18 -13.13 -2.79
CA ALA A 67 3.90 -11.93 -2.45
C ALA A 67 5.39 -12.18 -2.38
N GLN A 68 6.17 -11.14 -2.64
CA GLN A 68 7.59 -11.15 -2.34
C GLN A 68 7.82 -10.44 -1.02
N CYS A 69 8.55 -11.08 -0.10
CA CYS A 69 8.85 -10.53 1.21
C CYS A 69 10.36 -10.43 1.42
N GLN A 70 10.80 -9.33 2.03
CA GLN A 70 12.17 -9.13 2.48
C GLN A 70 12.21 -8.79 3.98
N PRO A 71 13.28 -9.16 4.70
CA PRO A 71 13.46 -8.73 6.09
C PRO A 71 13.48 -7.19 6.18
N SER A 72 12.80 -6.65 7.19
CA SER A 72 12.81 -5.22 7.52
C SER A 72 12.89 -5.11 9.05
N GLY A 73 13.50 -4.06 9.60
CA GLY A 73 14.03 -4.06 10.97
C GLY A 73 13.17 -4.67 12.10
N SER A 74 11.83 -4.59 12.03
CA SER A 74 10.90 -5.15 13.02
C SER A 74 9.99 -6.28 12.48
N GLY A 75 10.30 -6.88 11.33
CA GLY A 75 9.46 -7.89 10.69
C GLY A 75 9.83 -8.14 9.22
N GLN A 76 8.85 -8.18 8.34
CA GLN A 76 9.06 -8.28 6.89
C GLN A 76 8.29 -7.18 6.17
N GLU A 77 8.88 -6.67 5.10
CA GLU A 77 8.16 -5.87 4.10
C GLU A 77 7.78 -6.82 2.97
N CYS A 78 6.49 -6.90 2.65
CA CYS A 78 5.94 -7.76 1.61
C CYS A 78 5.27 -6.91 0.54
N ALA A 79 5.49 -7.26 -0.73
CA ALA A 79 4.89 -6.60 -1.89
C ALA A 79 4.04 -7.59 -2.70
N LEU A 80 2.91 -7.11 -3.22
CA LEU A 80 1.94 -7.87 -3.99
C LEU A 80 1.42 -7.02 -5.15
N LEU A 81 1.26 -7.59 -6.33
CA LEU A 81 0.63 -6.93 -7.48
C LEU A 81 -0.70 -7.62 -7.80
N VAL A 82 -1.80 -6.89 -7.67
CA VAL A 82 -3.16 -7.40 -7.99
C VAL A 82 -3.67 -6.68 -9.23
N VAL A 83 -4.24 -7.44 -10.15
CA VAL A 83 -4.85 -6.96 -11.39
C VAL A 83 -6.32 -7.31 -11.36
N TYR A 84 -7.19 -6.34 -11.63
CA TYR A 84 -8.64 -6.55 -11.63
C TYR A 84 -9.35 -5.66 -12.64
N PRO A 85 -10.48 -6.11 -13.21
CA PRO A 85 -11.25 -5.29 -14.11
C PRO A 85 -11.86 -4.09 -13.37
N GLU A 86 -11.79 -2.92 -13.98
CA GLU A 86 -12.36 -1.68 -13.45
C GLU A 86 -13.08 -0.91 -14.55
N SER A 87 -14.29 -0.45 -14.26
CA SER A 87 -15.05 0.40 -15.17
C SER A 87 -14.61 1.85 -15.00
N ARG A 88 -13.93 2.41 -16.01
CA ARG A 88 -13.48 3.81 -16.00
C ARG A 88 -14.28 4.64 -16.98
N ILE A 89 -14.59 5.87 -16.57
CA ILE A 89 -15.27 6.86 -17.40
C ILE A 89 -14.21 7.78 -18.01
N PHE A 90 -14.15 7.82 -19.34
CA PHE A 90 -13.27 8.70 -20.08
C PHE A 90 -14.09 9.88 -20.60
N SER A 91 -13.60 11.10 -20.38
CA SER A 91 -14.23 12.33 -20.85
C SER A 91 -13.33 13.00 -21.90
N PHE A 92 -13.93 13.34 -23.04
CA PHE A 92 -13.26 14.13 -24.08
C PHE A 92 -13.46 15.63 -23.85
N ALA A 93 -12.64 16.45 -24.51
CA ALA A 93 -12.73 17.91 -24.47
C ALA A 93 -14.05 18.45 -25.03
N ASP A 94 -14.77 17.67 -25.85
CA ASP A 94 -16.09 17.99 -26.42
C ASP A 94 -17.27 17.50 -25.55
N ALA A 95 -17.00 17.18 -24.28
CA ALA A 95 -17.97 16.73 -23.27
C ALA A 95 -18.62 15.34 -23.53
N ARG A 96 -18.21 14.61 -24.57
CA ARG A 96 -18.61 13.20 -24.70
C ARG A 96 -17.95 12.35 -23.62
N ARG A 97 -18.73 11.42 -23.07
CA ARG A 97 -18.30 10.44 -22.08
C ARG A 97 -18.54 9.04 -22.60
N TYR A 98 -17.57 8.16 -22.41
CA TYR A 98 -17.77 6.74 -22.61
C TYR A 98 -17.19 5.96 -21.44
N THR A 99 -17.81 4.83 -21.16
CA THR A 99 -17.39 3.89 -20.14
C THR A 99 -16.67 2.73 -20.81
N ALA A 100 -15.49 2.38 -20.30
CA ALA A 100 -14.78 1.20 -20.75
C ALA A 100 -14.26 0.40 -19.55
N THR A 101 -14.29 -0.92 -19.68
CA THR A 101 -13.62 -1.81 -18.72
C THR A 101 -12.13 -1.85 -19.05
N VAL A 102 -11.31 -1.45 -18.08
CA VAL A 102 -9.86 -1.52 -18.16
C VAL A 102 -9.33 -2.50 -17.11
N GLN A 103 -8.07 -2.92 -17.25
CA GLN A 103 -7.37 -3.66 -16.21
C GLN A 103 -6.68 -2.67 -15.28
N ALA A 104 -7.20 -2.51 -14.07
CA ALA A 104 -6.54 -1.75 -13.02
C ALA A 104 -5.43 -2.60 -12.40
N LYS A 105 -4.28 -1.99 -12.11
CA LYS A 105 -3.18 -2.67 -11.41
C LYS A 105 -2.97 -1.98 -10.08
N THR A 106 -2.96 -2.73 -9.00
CA THR A 106 -2.69 -2.18 -7.67
C THR A 106 -1.52 -2.91 -7.03
N LEU A 107 -0.48 -2.14 -6.74
CA LEU A 107 0.65 -2.60 -5.95
C LEU A 107 0.33 -2.39 -4.47
N PHE A 108 0.48 -3.44 -3.67
CA PHE A 108 0.34 -3.39 -2.22
C PHE A 108 1.69 -3.63 -1.56
N ASN A 109 2.07 -2.75 -0.64
CA ASN A 109 3.20 -2.92 0.26
C ASN A 109 2.70 -3.05 1.69
N MET A 110 3.05 -4.15 2.34
CA MET A 110 2.62 -4.50 3.68
C MET A 110 3.83 -4.70 4.58
N MET A 111 3.81 -4.08 5.76
CA MET A 111 4.73 -4.44 6.84
C MET A 111 4.04 -5.50 7.70
N VAL A 112 4.68 -6.66 7.84
CA VAL A 112 4.21 -7.75 8.69
C VAL A 112 5.15 -7.97 9.87
N ASP A 113 4.62 -8.30 11.05
CA ASP A 113 5.45 -8.68 12.21
C ASP A 113 5.89 -10.15 12.14
N GLY A 114 6.69 -10.59 13.12
CA GLY A 114 7.16 -11.98 13.21
C GLY A 114 6.07 -13.03 13.43
N ALA A 115 4.84 -12.62 13.74
CA ALA A 115 3.66 -13.49 13.81
C ALA A 115 2.82 -13.44 12.52
N GLY A 116 3.28 -12.70 11.49
CA GLY A 116 2.59 -12.53 10.22
C GLY A 116 1.43 -11.54 10.28
N ASN A 117 1.28 -10.74 11.33
CA ASN A 117 0.23 -9.72 11.39
C ASN A 117 0.64 -8.49 10.58
N ILE A 118 -0.29 -7.97 9.79
CA ILE A 118 -0.07 -6.72 9.08
C ILE A 118 -0.09 -5.57 10.10
N LYS A 119 0.96 -4.74 10.08
CA LYS A 119 1.14 -3.53 10.90
C LYS A 119 0.91 -2.25 10.11
N GLN A 120 1.24 -2.30 8.82
CA GLN A 120 1.07 -1.19 7.90
C GLN A 120 0.75 -1.74 6.52
N CYS A 121 -0.15 -1.08 5.80
CA CYS A 121 -0.42 -1.35 4.41
C CYS A 121 -0.40 -0.02 3.65
N ARG A 122 0.24 -0.03 2.48
CA ARG A 122 0.18 1.04 1.49
C ARG A 122 -0.18 0.42 0.15
N ALA A 123 -1.03 1.09 -0.61
CA ALA A 123 -1.42 0.66 -1.94
C ALA A 123 -1.23 1.81 -2.94
N GLU A 124 -0.83 1.47 -4.15
CA GLU A 124 -0.74 2.39 -5.28
C GLU A 124 -1.44 1.76 -6.49
N THR A 125 -2.41 2.47 -7.05
CA THR A 125 -3.18 2.04 -8.20
C THR A 125 -2.67 2.75 -9.45
N GLU A 126 -2.41 1.98 -10.50
CA GLU A 126 -2.06 2.42 -11.86
C GLU A 126 -3.29 2.33 -12.79
#